data_AF-A0AAN8XHV1-F1
#
_entry.id   AF-A0AAN8XHV1-F1
#
_cell.length_a   1.000
_cell.length_b   1.000
_cell.length_c   1.000
_cell.angle_alpha   90.00
_cell.angle_beta   90.00
_cell.angle_gamma   90.00
#
_symmetry.space_group_name_H-M   'P 1'
#
loop_
_entity.id
_entity.type
_entity.pdbx_description
1 polymer ?
#
loop_
_entity_poly.entity_id
_entity_poly.type
_entity_poly.pdbx_seq_one_letter_code
_entity_poly.pdbx_strand_id
1 'polypeptide(L)'
;MWPEVKLVKEEKRYELVLSGEDVNKRIERQGGLDPAVYELTQLNFLRISKSPLTSLEDSISVLDNLTSLILQANNLGKLPETIGKLQKLKILDVSFNCLEGLPDSISQLSSLATLNACSNKICALPNIEGCVNLSILDLGHNNLEKFPNICHENLLRLSDVKLNDNQITDVSPNLPRLASLKILDLGNNALKTVPGEVADCARLKDLNLRGNPLSDRHFKKVVEAERCTPKRVLGNIKQHCPRISEDSGVGDGKGKKGKHAKGKGKRKSDEQMEDLCHELHVLHFCESVPKVQVSSEVKDVRPYIVCCILQRVDLKDENLKKFITAQTKLHDGICEKRMSATIATHDLSKIKGPLKYTARNPDEIRIHPLVRGKEVSAKELHEGLQVEAEAQRKQPKRNNMSGIHRFLHIVDPWSQWPCIVNADNIVISLPPLTNSENTKITQETVDVFVEVTSGVSLNKAKEVMDAVVLSALNLGVIPEKNEAGKTILTIQQVRVEDDEGNLKVIYPSRTDLMYENEAVKIIMPKK
;
A
#
# COMPACT_ATOMS: atom_id res chain seq x y z
N MET A 1 -5.79 20.04 47.54
CA MET A 1 -6.15 20.89 46.40
C MET A 1 -5.16 22.04 46.29
N TRP A 2 -4.30 21.98 45.29
CA TRP A 2 -3.36 23.03 44.96
C TRP A 2 -4.10 24.32 44.54
N PRO A 3 -3.57 25.52 44.86
CA PRO A 3 -4.24 26.80 44.59
C PRO A 3 -4.57 27.01 43.11
N GLU A 4 -3.73 26.54 42.20
CA GLU A 4 -3.93 26.61 40.75
C GLU A 4 -5.13 25.77 40.30
N VAL A 5 -5.28 24.57 40.89
CA VAL A 5 -6.39 23.65 40.63
C VAL A 5 -7.69 24.22 41.19
N LYS A 6 -7.63 24.83 42.38
CA LYS A 6 -8.78 25.51 43.00
C LYS A 6 -9.28 26.66 42.14
N LEU A 7 -8.38 27.51 41.63
CA LEU A 7 -8.72 28.61 40.73
C LEU A 7 -9.41 28.11 39.47
N VAL A 8 -8.87 27.09 38.81
CA VAL A 8 -9.47 26.50 37.60
C VAL A 8 -10.87 25.94 37.88
N LYS A 9 -11.07 25.31 39.05
CA LYS A 9 -12.37 24.78 39.48
C LYS A 9 -13.39 25.88 39.76
N GLU A 10 -13.00 26.96 40.43
CA GLU A 10 -13.87 28.09 40.79
C GLU A 10 -14.24 28.94 39.56
N GLU A 11 -13.27 29.23 38.70
CA GLU A 11 -13.45 30.06 37.49
C GLU A 11 -13.94 29.26 36.27
N LYS A 12 -14.14 27.93 36.41
CA LYS A 12 -14.58 27.02 35.34
C LYS A 12 -13.72 27.12 34.07
N ARG A 13 -12.40 27.18 34.24
CA ARG A 13 -11.45 27.29 33.12
C ARG A 13 -11.27 25.93 32.44
N TYR A 14 -11.02 25.98 31.13
CA TYR A 14 -10.80 24.79 30.28
C TYR A 14 -9.31 24.42 30.15
N GLU A 15 -8.42 25.17 30.79
CA GLU A 15 -6.97 25.04 30.64
C GLU A 15 -6.30 25.04 32.02
N LEU A 16 -5.37 24.11 32.22
CA LEU A 16 -4.55 24.03 33.41
C LEU A 16 -3.08 23.92 33.00
N VAL A 17 -2.27 24.84 33.54
CA VAL A 17 -0.83 24.88 33.38
C VAL A 17 -0.21 24.75 34.75
N LEU A 18 0.55 23.68 34.97
CA LEU A 18 1.31 23.45 36.18
C LEU A 18 2.79 23.60 35.84
N SER A 19 3.40 24.65 36.37
CA SER A 19 4.81 24.97 36.18
C SER A 19 5.33 25.83 37.33
N GLY A 20 6.60 25.69 37.69
CA GLY A 20 7.26 26.51 38.70
C GLY A 20 7.83 25.68 39.85
N GLU A 21 8.73 26.29 40.62
CA GLU A 21 9.47 25.61 41.69
C GLU A 21 8.56 25.10 42.82
N ASP A 22 7.51 25.84 43.16
CA ASP A 22 6.55 25.44 44.20
C ASP A 22 5.73 24.21 43.79
N VAL A 23 5.32 24.13 42.53
CA VAL A 23 4.64 22.96 41.96
C VAL A 23 5.59 21.76 41.98
N ASN A 24 6.86 21.96 41.63
CA ASN A 24 7.86 20.90 41.65
C ASN A 24 8.05 20.33 43.06
N LYS A 25 8.19 21.19 44.08
CA LYS A 25 8.29 20.77 45.49
C LYS A 25 7.05 19.98 45.95
N ARG A 26 5.85 20.36 45.48
CA ARG A 26 4.61 19.63 45.79
C ARG A 26 4.60 18.25 45.13
N ILE A 27 5.01 18.15 43.86
CA ILE A 27 5.12 16.89 43.12
C ILE A 27 6.12 15.95 43.79
N GLU A 28 7.31 16.45 44.17
CA GLU A 28 8.33 15.63 44.87
C GLU A 28 7.82 15.11 46.21
N ARG A 29 7.08 15.94 46.97
CA ARG A 29 6.55 15.54 48.28
C ARG A 29 5.41 14.53 48.17
N GLN A 30 4.56 14.64 47.16
CA GLN A 30 3.39 13.78 46.98
C GLN A 30 3.65 12.56 46.10
N GLY A 31 4.73 12.55 45.32
CA GLY A 31 5.05 11.48 44.38
C GLY A 31 4.11 11.43 43.16
N GLY A 32 3.36 12.50 42.89
CA GLY A 32 2.30 12.53 41.86
C GLY A 32 1.60 13.88 41.79
N LEU A 33 0.50 13.92 41.04
CA LEU A 33 -0.36 15.10 40.92
C LEU A 33 -1.39 15.14 42.05
N ASP A 34 -1.91 16.33 42.37
CA ASP A 34 -3.05 16.44 43.28
C ASP A 34 -4.26 15.68 42.68
N PRO A 35 -4.91 14.75 43.41
CA PRO A 35 -6.07 14.01 42.90
C PRO A 35 -7.20 14.92 42.39
N ALA A 36 -7.29 16.15 42.93
CA ALA A 36 -8.23 17.16 42.48
C ALA A 36 -8.05 17.58 41.01
N VAL A 37 -6.88 17.36 40.40
CA VAL A 37 -6.65 17.61 38.96
C VAL A 37 -7.57 16.71 38.12
N TYR A 38 -7.76 15.45 38.54
CA TYR A 38 -8.57 14.48 37.81
C TYR A 38 -10.08 14.72 37.96
N GLU A 39 -10.50 15.58 38.90
CA GLU A 39 -11.90 16.01 39.04
C GLU A 39 -12.31 17.07 37.99
N LEU A 40 -11.35 17.67 37.28
CA LEU A 40 -11.58 18.76 36.32
C LEU A 40 -12.04 18.21 34.95
N THR A 41 -13.20 17.54 34.90
CA THR A 41 -13.72 16.87 33.68
C THR A 41 -13.94 17.80 32.48
N GLN A 42 -14.02 19.12 32.70
CA GLN A 42 -14.18 20.12 31.64
C GLN A 42 -12.84 20.50 30.97
N LEU A 43 -11.71 19.97 31.39
CA LEU A 43 -10.41 20.41 30.90
C LEU A 43 -10.19 20.01 29.43
N ASN A 44 -9.81 20.96 28.59
CA ASN A 44 -9.42 20.75 27.19
C ASN A 44 -7.90 20.74 27.00
N PHE A 45 -7.16 21.44 27.86
CA PHE A 45 -5.70 21.60 27.77
C PHE A 45 -5.03 21.39 29.13
N LEU A 46 -4.15 20.40 29.22
CA LEU A 46 -3.32 20.14 30.40
C LEU A 46 -1.85 20.23 30.02
N ARG A 47 -1.11 21.15 30.66
CA ARG A 47 0.34 21.23 30.53
C ARG A 47 1.01 21.10 31.88
N ILE A 48 1.90 20.12 31.99
CA ILE A 48 2.79 19.90 33.13
C ILE A 48 4.19 19.80 32.53
N SER A 49 5.04 20.80 32.77
CA SER A 49 6.36 20.84 32.12
C SER A 49 7.45 21.26 33.07
N LYS A 50 8.64 20.67 32.91
CA LYS A 50 9.82 20.93 33.75
C LYS A 50 9.55 20.59 35.22
N SER A 51 8.86 19.48 35.45
CA SER A 51 8.52 18.98 36.78
C SER A 51 9.08 17.56 37.00
N PRO A 52 9.43 17.18 38.23
CA PRO A 52 10.00 15.86 38.53
C PRO A 52 8.92 14.76 38.59
N LEU A 53 7.92 14.81 37.70
CA LEU A 53 6.82 13.86 37.65
C LEU A 53 7.33 12.52 37.09
N THR A 54 7.19 11.43 37.86
CA THR A 54 7.73 10.10 37.53
C THR A 54 6.70 9.15 36.94
N SER A 55 5.42 9.33 37.27
CA SER A 55 4.31 8.54 36.73
C SER A 55 3.06 9.39 36.58
N LEU A 56 2.16 8.93 35.72
CA LEU A 56 0.82 9.51 35.53
C LEU A 56 -0.21 8.46 35.98
N GLU A 57 -1.17 8.85 36.81
CA GLU A 57 -2.18 7.93 37.34
C GLU A 57 -3.26 7.59 36.31
N ASP A 58 -3.89 6.43 36.48
CA ASP A 58 -4.96 5.94 35.60
C ASP A 58 -6.21 6.86 35.57
N SER A 59 -6.35 7.68 36.61
CA SER A 59 -7.39 8.70 36.75
C SER A 59 -7.34 9.76 35.65
N ILE A 60 -6.24 9.85 34.87
CA ILE A 60 -6.17 10.74 33.69
C ILE A 60 -7.30 10.46 32.70
N SER A 61 -7.78 9.22 32.62
CA SER A 61 -8.88 8.83 31.72
C SER A 61 -10.23 9.48 32.02
N VAL A 62 -10.39 10.09 33.20
CA VAL A 62 -11.60 10.83 33.59
C VAL A 62 -11.69 12.17 32.84
N LEU A 63 -10.57 12.69 32.35
CA LEU A 63 -10.49 13.93 31.58
C LEU A 63 -10.88 13.71 30.10
N ASP A 64 -12.07 13.17 29.85
CA ASP A 64 -12.54 12.75 28.52
C ASP A 64 -12.64 13.88 27.46
N ASN A 65 -12.68 15.15 27.92
CA ASN A 65 -12.70 16.34 27.06
C ASN A 65 -11.31 16.83 26.64
N LEU A 66 -10.25 16.19 27.13
CA LEU A 66 -8.89 16.65 26.87
C LEU A 66 -8.54 16.56 25.38
N THR A 67 -8.14 17.69 24.82
CA THR A 67 -7.72 17.81 23.42
C THR A 67 -6.20 17.92 23.28
N SER A 68 -5.53 18.45 24.31
CA SER A 68 -4.07 18.63 24.32
C SER A 68 -3.50 18.24 25.68
N LEU A 69 -2.60 17.27 25.68
CA LEU A 69 -1.86 16.83 26.85
C LEU A 69 -0.36 17.03 26.61
N ILE A 70 0.22 17.95 27.36
CA ILE A 70 1.63 18.35 27.24
C ILE A 70 2.36 18.01 28.54
N LEU A 71 3.17 16.97 28.50
CA LEU A 71 3.95 16.41 29.61
C LEU A 71 5.46 16.49 29.32
N GLN A 72 5.90 17.48 28.54
CA GLN A 72 7.30 17.64 28.16
C GLN A 72 8.23 17.90 29.36
N ALA A 73 9.47 17.44 29.29
CA ALA A 73 10.51 17.70 30.29
C ALA A 73 10.10 17.28 31.71
N ASN A 74 9.63 16.05 31.86
CA ASN A 74 9.41 15.42 33.17
C ASN A 74 10.27 14.14 33.30
N ASN A 75 10.06 13.35 34.35
CA ASN A 75 10.81 12.13 34.61
C ASN A 75 9.95 10.86 34.38
N LEU A 76 8.97 10.93 33.47
CA LEU A 76 8.01 9.84 33.27
C LEU A 76 8.72 8.58 32.77
N GLY A 77 8.55 7.47 33.48
CA GLY A 77 9.08 6.17 33.06
C GLY A 77 8.14 5.38 32.17
N LYS A 78 6.83 5.52 32.38
CA LYS A 78 5.76 4.89 31.60
C LYS A 78 4.52 5.78 31.54
N LEU A 79 3.71 5.60 30.50
CA LEU A 79 2.35 6.15 30.43
C LEU A 79 1.33 5.07 30.81
N PRO A 80 0.22 5.44 31.46
CA PRO A 80 -0.84 4.49 31.79
C PRO A 80 -1.59 4.01 30.54
N GLU A 81 -2.01 2.74 30.53
CA GLU A 81 -2.84 2.17 29.45
C GLU A 81 -4.22 2.84 29.33
N THR A 82 -4.64 3.55 30.38
CA THR A 82 -5.89 4.29 30.37
C THR A 82 -5.85 5.54 29.49
N ILE A 83 -4.67 5.95 28.99
CA ILE A 83 -4.52 7.09 28.07
C ILE A 83 -5.35 6.90 26.79
N GLY A 84 -5.50 5.66 26.30
CA GLY A 84 -6.29 5.35 25.11
C GLY A 84 -7.78 5.72 25.20
N LYS A 85 -8.30 5.96 26.42
CA LYS A 85 -9.69 6.39 26.62
C LYS A 85 -9.93 7.87 26.23
N LEU A 86 -8.87 8.66 26.03
CA LEU A 86 -8.96 10.08 25.68
C LEU A 86 -9.29 10.27 24.18
N GLN A 87 -10.49 9.89 23.77
CA GLN A 87 -10.92 9.85 22.36
C GLN A 87 -10.89 11.20 21.64
N LYS A 88 -10.91 12.32 22.37
CA LYS A 88 -10.85 13.70 21.84
C LYS A 88 -9.43 14.26 21.77
N LEU A 89 -8.42 13.52 22.22
CA LEU A 89 -7.04 13.97 22.27
C LEU A 89 -6.50 14.15 20.85
N LYS A 90 -5.99 15.35 20.55
CA LYS A 90 -5.40 15.74 19.27
C LYS A 90 -3.89 15.89 19.36
N ILE A 91 -3.38 16.35 20.50
CA ILE A 91 -1.96 16.59 20.72
C ILE A 91 -1.54 15.85 21.98
N LEU A 92 -0.57 14.95 21.84
CA LEU A 92 0.13 14.31 22.93
C LEU A 92 1.62 14.63 22.81
N ASP A 93 2.14 15.39 23.77
CA ASP A 93 3.56 15.68 23.90
C ASP A 93 4.10 15.09 25.19
N VAL A 94 4.99 14.11 25.06
CA VAL A 94 5.70 13.44 26.15
C VAL A 94 7.21 13.52 25.94
N SER A 95 7.66 14.56 25.22
CA SER A 95 9.07 14.75 24.91
C SER A 95 9.93 15.03 26.15
N PHE A 96 11.23 14.74 26.09
CA PHE A 96 12.17 14.92 27.21
C PHE A 96 11.70 14.20 28.48
N ASN A 97 11.41 12.91 28.37
CA ASN A 97 11.08 12.05 29.51
C ASN A 97 12.01 10.82 29.53
N CYS A 98 11.71 9.84 30.38
CA CYS A 98 12.47 8.60 30.50
C CYS A 98 11.68 7.38 30.01
N LEU A 99 10.76 7.57 29.04
CA LEU A 99 9.87 6.50 28.58
C LEU A 99 10.64 5.40 27.86
N GLU A 100 10.50 4.15 28.31
CA GLU A 100 11.07 2.97 27.64
C GLU A 100 10.19 2.46 26.48
N GLY A 101 8.91 2.84 26.49
CA GLY A 101 7.93 2.47 25.48
C GLY A 101 6.64 3.27 25.64
N LEU A 102 5.80 3.22 24.60
CA LEU A 102 4.45 3.77 24.62
C LEU A 102 3.44 2.62 24.84
N PRO A 103 2.30 2.88 25.49
CA PRO A 103 1.28 1.86 25.75
C PRO A 103 0.55 1.44 24.48
N ASP A 104 0.09 0.19 24.40
CA ASP A 104 -0.60 -0.34 23.20
C ASP A 104 -1.96 0.34 22.96
N SER A 105 -2.58 0.84 24.04
CA SER A 105 -3.79 1.65 24.01
C SER A 105 -3.65 2.97 23.23
N ILE A 106 -2.44 3.41 22.88
CA ILE A 106 -2.25 4.59 22.04
C ILE A 106 -2.95 4.45 20.67
N SER A 107 -3.07 3.21 20.17
CA SER A 107 -3.84 2.88 18.97
C SER A 107 -5.30 3.32 19.03
N GLN A 108 -5.88 3.46 20.23
CA GLN A 108 -7.28 3.83 20.42
C GLN A 108 -7.53 5.33 20.24
N LEU A 109 -6.48 6.16 20.16
CA LEU A 109 -6.59 7.61 20.03
C LEU A 109 -6.91 8.05 18.59
N SER A 110 -8.14 7.80 18.16
CA SER A 110 -8.61 8.06 16.79
C SER A 110 -8.52 9.53 16.37
N SER A 111 -8.58 10.48 17.31
CA SER A 111 -8.47 11.93 17.04
C SER A 111 -7.04 12.47 17.06
N LEU A 112 -6.05 11.65 17.39
CA LEU A 112 -4.67 12.11 17.58
C LEU A 112 -4.09 12.61 16.26
N ALA A 113 -3.64 13.86 16.24
CA ALA A 113 -3.04 14.51 15.08
C ALA A 113 -1.53 14.68 15.24
N THR A 114 -1.05 14.82 16.48
CA THR A 114 0.37 15.04 16.79
C THR A 114 0.78 14.17 17.98
N LEU A 115 1.78 13.31 17.74
CA LEU A 115 2.45 12.53 18.77
C LEU A 115 3.92 12.96 18.81
N ASN A 116 4.31 13.63 19.90
CA ASN A 116 5.70 13.99 20.16
C ASN A 116 6.22 13.19 21.36
N ALA A 117 7.13 12.26 21.11
CA ALA A 117 7.86 11.51 22.14
C ALA A 117 9.37 11.60 21.94
N CYS A 118 9.85 12.74 21.41
CA CYS A 118 11.26 13.03 21.22
C CYS A 118 12.04 13.03 22.54
N SER A 119 13.32 12.64 22.54
CA SER A 119 14.19 12.61 23.73
C SER A 119 13.63 11.72 24.85
N ASN A 120 13.47 10.44 24.54
CA ASN A 120 13.06 9.38 25.48
C ASN A 120 14.01 8.18 25.35
N LYS A 121 13.64 7.02 25.92
CA LYS A 121 14.40 5.76 25.84
C LYS A 121 13.62 4.69 25.09
N ILE A 122 12.80 5.09 24.11
CA ILE A 122 11.87 4.18 23.43
C ILE A 122 12.65 3.25 22.51
N CYS A 123 12.50 1.94 22.71
CA CYS A 123 13.16 0.92 21.88
C CYS A 123 12.30 0.44 20.70
N ALA A 124 10.97 0.53 20.82
CA ALA A 124 10.03 0.18 19.77
C ALA A 124 8.75 1.02 19.86
N LEU A 125 8.16 1.33 18.70
CA LEU A 125 6.84 1.95 18.63
C LEU A 125 5.75 0.85 18.69
N PRO A 126 4.74 0.95 19.56
CA PRO A 126 3.60 0.02 19.57
C PRO A 126 2.74 0.19 18.31
N ASN A 127 1.70 -0.63 18.18
CA ASN A 127 0.75 -0.46 17.09
C ASN A 127 0.06 0.93 17.18
N ILE A 128 0.09 1.69 16.10
CA ILE A 128 -0.57 3.00 15.97
C ILE A 128 -1.61 3.04 14.83
N GLU A 129 -2.01 1.88 14.30
CA GLU A 129 -2.92 1.76 13.15
C GLU A 129 -4.28 2.44 13.35
N GLY A 130 -4.75 2.56 14.59
CA GLY A 130 -6.00 3.25 14.92
C GLY A 130 -5.90 4.77 15.03
N CYS A 131 -4.68 5.34 15.01
CA CYS A 131 -4.44 6.79 14.98
C CYS A 131 -4.63 7.37 13.56
N VAL A 132 -5.82 7.18 12.98
CA VAL A 132 -6.15 7.52 11.58
C VAL A 132 -5.97 9.00 11.21
N ASN A 133 -5.95 9.88 12.22
CA ASN A 133 -5.76 11.32 12.04
C ASN A 133 -4.31 11.79 12.23
N LEU A 134 -3.38 10.88 12.53
CA LEU A 134 -2.00 11.24 12.87
C LEU A 134 -1.33 11.89 11.66
N SER A 135 -0.79 13.09 11.89
CA SER A 135 -0.11 13.90 10.87
C SER A 135 1.36 14.11 11.18
N ILE A 136 1.69 14.24 12.47
CA ILE A 136 3.05 14.50 12.95
C ILE A 136 3.42 13.41 13.95
N LEU A 137 4.51 12.71 13.66
CA LEU A 137 5.12 11.73 14.55
C LEU A 137 6.59 12.12 14.78
N ASP A 138 6.92 12.46 16.01
CA ASP A 138 8.28 12.80 16.43
C ASP A 138 8.77 11.79 17.47
N LEU A 139 9.72 10.94 17.08
CA LEU A 139 10.42 9.97 17.93
C LEU A 139 11.93 10.23 17.89
N GLY A 140 12.37 11.46 17.61
CA GLY A 140 13.80 11.79 17.59
C GLY A 140 14.46 11.54 18.95
N HIS A 141 15.78 11.33 18.99
CA HIS A 141 16.55 11.10 20.23
C HIS A 141 15.97 9.96 21.08
N ASN A 142 15.85 8.76 20.51
CA ASN A 142 15.37 7.55 21.19
C ASN A 142 16.32 6.37 20.93
N ASN A 143 15.91 5.17 21.32
CA ASN A 143 16.68 3.93 21.20
C ASN A 143 16.10 2.97 20.15
N LEU A 144 15.41 3.48 19.12
CA LEU A 144 14.80 2.64 18.09
C LEU A 144 15.88 1.94 17.26
N GLU A 145 15.95 0.61 17.33
CA GLU A 145 16.88 -0.20 16.51
C GLU A 145 16.31 -0.50 15.12
N LYS A 146 14.98 -0.57 15.00
CA LYS A 146 14.28 -0.88 13.75
C LYS A 146 13.39 0.29 13.34
N PHE A 147 13.20 0.45 12.04
CA PHE A 147 12.23 1.40 11.52
C PHE A 147 10.82 1.01 12.00
N PRO A 148 10.04 1.95 12.58
CA PRO A 148 8.74 1.64 13.15
C PRO A 148 7.74 1.25 12.06
N ASN A 149 6.77 0.38 12.38
CA ASN A 149 5.73 -0.06 11.43
C ASN A 149 4.68 1.04 11.22
N ILE A 150 5.06 2.12 10.54
CA ILE A 150 4.21 3.27 10.23
C ILE A 150 3.65 3.21 8.81
N CYS A 151 4.13 2.30 7.96
CA CYS A 151 3.74 2.17 6.55
C CYS A 151 2.41 1.42 6.36
N HIS A 152 1.40 1.72 7.17
CA HIS A 152 0.09 1.07 7.17
C HIS A 152 -0.97 1.89 6.39
N GLU A 153 -1.98 1.22 5.82
CA GLU A 153 -3.03 1.84 4.98
C GLU A 153 -3.90 2.86 5.72
N ASN A 154 -3.91 2.82 7.06
CA ASN A 154 -4.72 3.71 7.89
C ASN A 154 -4.05 5.06 8.17
N LEU A 155 -2.72 5.16 8.02
CA LEU A 155 -1.92 6.35 8.37
C LEU A 155 -1.75 7.29 7.17
N LEU A 156 -2.81 7.47 6.36
CA LEU A 156 -2.78 8.25 5.12
C LEU A 156 -2.53 9.75 5.33
N ARG A 157 -2.69 10.24 6.56
CA ARG A 157 -2.51 11.65 6.93
C ARG A 157 -1.11 11.97 7.45
N LEU A 158 -0.28 10.96 7.69
CA LEU A 158 1.07 11.14 8.22
C LEU A 158 1.92 11.93 7.22
N SER A 159 2.33 13.13 7.61
CA SER A 159 3.06 14.06 6.76
C SER A 159 4.48 14.34 7.26
N ASP A 160 4.68 14.32 8.57
CA ASP A 160 5.93 14.72 9.20
C ASP A 160 6.37 13.60 10.13
N VAL A 161 7.44 12.89 9.75
CA VAL A 161 8.01 11.78 10.50
C VAL A 161 9.44 12.12 10.85
N LYS A 162 9.73 12.23 12.15
CA LYS A 162 11.07 12.49 12.67
C LYS A 162 11.54 11.32 13.51
N LEU A 163 12.66 10.74 13.10
CA LEU A 163 13.31 9.59 13.67
C LEU A 163 14.82 9.84 13.85
N ASN A 164 15.24 11.10 13.87
CA ASN A 164 16.66 11.45 14.00
C ASN A 164 17.24 10.99 15.34
N ASP A 165 18.55 10.76 15.40
CA ASP A 165 19.25 10.39 16.64
C ASP A 165 18.66 9.12 17.29
N ASN A 166 18.54 8.07 16.48
CA ASN A 166 18.13 6.72 16.89
C ASN A 166 19.19 5.69 16.46
N GLN A 167 18.88 4.39 16.56
CA GLN A 167 19.77 3.30 16.19
C GLN A 167 19.26 2.51 14.98
N ILE A 168 18.46 3.15 14.12
CA ILE A 168 17.77 2.49 13.01
C ILE A 168 18.80 2.02 11.99
N THR A 169 18.81 0.72 11.68
CA THR A 169 19.75 0.12 10.73
C THR A 169 19.26 0.12 9.28
N ASP A 170 17.95 0.01 9.11
CA ASP A 170 17.31 -0.16 7.81
C ASP A 170 16.01 0.65 7.74
N VAL A 171 15.70 1.16 6.55
CA VAL A 171 14.45 1.87 6.26
C VAL A 171 13.50 0.94 5.52
N SER A 172 12.20 1.01 5.82
CA SER A 172 11.21 0.19 5.12
C SER A 172 11.08 0.60 3.64
N PRO A 173 11.12 -0.35 2.68
CA PRO A 173 10.85 -0.06 1.26
C PRO A 173 9.40 0.38 1.03
N ASN A 174 8.49 0.11 1.98
CA ASN A 174 7.07 0.47 1.93
C ASN A 174 6.76 1.94 2.26
N LEU A 175 7.77 2.79 2.43
CA LEU A 175 7.59 4.24 2.67
C LEU A 175 6.66 4.94 1.65
N PRO A 176 6.64 4.60 0.34
CA PRO A 176 5.73 5.20 -0.62
C PRO A 176 4.24 5.04 -0.30
N ARG A 177 3.86 4.09 0.58
CA ARG A 177 2.47 3.93 1.06
C ARG A 177 1.98 5.15 1.85
N LEU A 178 2.88 5.92 2.44
CA LEU A 178 2.56 7.17 3.14
C LEU A 178 2.28 8.29 2.14
N ALA A 179 1.08 8.28 1.54
CA ALA A 179 0.68 9.18 0.46
C ALA A 179 0.78 10.68 0.80
N SER A 180 0.78 11.04 2.09
CA SER A 180 0.89 12.42 2.58
C SER A 180 2.26 12.80 3.12
N LEU A 181 3.26 11.90 3.10
CA LEU A 181 4.59 12.14 3.67
C LEU A 181 5.30 13.29 2.95
N LYS A 182 5.68 14.32 3.70
CA LYS A 182 6.37 15.52 3.24
C LYS A 182 7.77 15.65 3.82
N ILE A 183 7.93 15.28 5.09
CA ILE A 183 9.18 15.40 5.84
C ILE A 183 9.50 14.03 6.44
N LEU A 184 10.68 13.52 6.12
CA LEU A 184 11.26 12.35 6.75
C LEU A 184 12.66 12.70 7.27
N ASP A 185 12.79 12.75 8.59
CA ASP A 185 14.09 12.95 9.25
C ASP A 185 14.60 11.63 9.80
N LEU A 186 15.70 11.15 9.24
CA LEU A 186 16.44 9.94 9.63
C LEU A 186 17.90 10.29 9.96
N GLY A 187 18.19 11.55 10.31
CA GLY A 187 19.54 11.98 10.68
C GLY A 187 20.12 11.19 11.86
N ASN A 188 21.45 11.06 11.94
CA ASN A 188 22.17 10.42 13.04
C ASN A 188 21.59 9.04 13.44
N ASN A 189 21.46 8.14 12.46
CA ASN A 189 21.05 6.75 12.66
C ASN A 189 22.18 5.78 12.25
N ALA A 190 21.89 4.48 12.26
CA ALA A 190 22.82 3.42 11.89
C ALA A 190 22.61 2.92 10.44
N LEU A 191 22.02 3.73 9.55
CA LEU A 191 21.67 3.32 8.20
C LEU A 191 22.91 3.05 7.34
N LYS A 192 23.02 1.83 6.81
CA LYS A 192 24.08 1.43 5.86
C LYS A 192 23.69 1.62 4.40
N THR A 193 22.40 1.46 4.11
CA THR A 193 21.79 1.58 2.78
C THR A 193 20.43 2.24 2.93
N VAL A 194 19.95 2.82 1.83
CA VAL A 194 18.59 3.37 1.74
C VAL A 194 17.92 2.74 0.53
N PRO A 195 16.69 2.21 0.66
CA PRO A 195 15.96 1.63 -0.47
C PRO A 195 15.72 2.67 -1.57
N GLY A 196 15.89 2.28 -2.83
CA GLY A 196 15.60 3.15 -3.97
C GLY A 196 14.12 3.59 -4.05
N GLU A 197 13.23 2.86 -3.38
CA GLU A 197 11.80 3.10 -3.23
C GLU A 197 11.50 4.39 -2.46
N VAL A 198 12.41 4.86 -1.59
CA VAL A 198 12.26 6.15 -0.88
C VAL A 198 12.10 7.32 -1.86
N ALA A 199 12.71 7.22 -3.06
CA ALA A 199 12.58 8.22 -4.11
C ALA A 199 11.18 8.24 -4.77
N ASP A 200 10.37 7.20 -4.59
CA ASP A 200 9.04 7.08 -5.19
C ASP A 200 7.94 7.69 -4.29
N CYS A 201 8.30 8.27 -3.13
CA CYS A 201 7.38 9.00 -2.27
C CYS A 201 6.88 10.29 -2.95
N ALA A 202 5.63 10.29 -3.44
CA ALA A 202 5.08 11.33 -4.32
C ALA A 202 5.09 12.77 -3.75
N ARG A 203 5.04 12.93 -2.42
CA ARG A 203 4.95 14.24 -1.75
C ARG A 203 6.14 14.58 -0.87
N LEU A 204 7.17 13.73 -0.85
CA LEU A 204 8.34 13.91 -0.01
C LEU A 204 9.16 15.11 -0.50
N LYS A 205 9.22 16.14 0.34
CA LYS A 205 9.90 17.42 0.05
C LYS A 205 11.20 17.56 0.80
N ASP A 206 11.27 16.99 2.00
CA ASP A 206 12.43 17.07 2.88
C ASP A 206 12.80 15.68 3.36
N LEU A 207 14.06 15.31 3.14
CA LEU A 207 14.63 14.02 3.49
C LEU A 207 16.01 14.29 4.10
N ASN A 208 16.14 14.06 5.40
CA ASN A 208 17.40 14.17 6.10
C ASN A 208 17.98 12.78 6.39
N LEU A 209 19.18 12.51 5.88
CA LEU A 209 19.92 11.27 6.06
C LEU A 209 21.32 11.51 6.64
N ARG A 210 21.62 12.73 7.10
CA ARG A 210 22.96 13.12 7.58
C ARG A 210 23.36 12.31 8.80
N GLY A 211 24.66 12.10 9.00
CA GLY A 211 25.16 11.37 10.18
C GLY A 211 24.90 9.86 10.17
N ASN A 212 24.56 9.26 9.02
CA ASN A 212 24.43 7.81 8.86
C ASN A 212 25.71 7.17 8.29
N PRO A 213 26.07 5.94 8.71
CA PRO A 213 27.21 5.19 8.19
C PRO A 213 26.92 4.54 6.82
N LEU A 214 26.49 5.35 5.83
CA LEU A 214 26.14 4.88 4.49
C LEU A 214 27.36 4.23 3.79
N SER A 215 27.15 3.04 3.22
CA SER A 215 28.20 2.22 2.58
C SER A 215 28.74 2.85 1.31
N ASP A 216 27.88 3.51 0.52
CA ASP A 216 28.30 4.24 -0.67
C ASP A 216 28.94 5.58 -0.27
N ARG A 217 30.26 5.67 -0.44
CA ARG A 217 31.06 6.84 -0.11
C ARG A 217 30.72 8.07 -0.97
N HIS A 218 30.24 7.89 -2.20
CA HIS A 218 29.79 8.99 -3.04
C HIS A 218 28.44 9.50 -2.56
N PHE A 219 27.47 8.61 -2.36
CA PHE A 219 26.15 8.97 -1.84
C PHE A 219 26.24 9.62 -0.45
N LYS A 220 27.10 9.09 0.43
CA LYS A 220 27.40 9.69 1.75
C LYS A 220 27.88 11.13 1.64
N LYS A 221 28.82 11.43 0.74
CA LYS A 221 29.31 12.81 0.49
C LYS A 221 28.21 13.72 -0.04
N VAL A 222 27.30 13.21 -0.86
CA VAL A 222 26.15 13.97 -1.37
C VAL A 222 25.21 14.33 -0.22
N VAL A 223 24.92 13.39 0.69
CA VAL A 223 24.06 13.62 1.86
C VAL A 223 24.71 14.58 2.87
N GLU A 224 26.01 14.47 3.11
CA GLU A 224 26.76 15.29 4.08
C GLU A 224 27.11 16.69 3.57
N ALA A 225 26.96 16.98 2.28
CA ALA A 225 27.30 18.28 1.72
C ALA A 225 26.42 19.41 2.31
N GLU A 226 27.06 20.51 2.73
CA GLU A 226 26.41 21.68 3.33
C GLU A 226 25.36 22.34 2.40
N ARG A 227 25.48 22.16 1.08
CA ARG A 227 24.56 22.72 0.06
C ARG A 227 23.66 21.67 -0.61
N CYS A 228 23.46 20.50 0.00
CA CYS A 228 22.59 19.48 -0.58
C CYS A 228 21.11 19.83 -0.39
N THR A 229 20.35 19.88 -1.50
CA THR A 229 18.88 20.01 -1.47
C THR A 229 18.23 18.62 -1.42
N PRO A 230 17.09 18.44 -0.73
CA PRO A 230 16.38 17.16 -0.69
C PRO A 230 16.10 16.54 -2.07
N LYS A 231 15.82 17.37 -3.10
CA LYS A 231 15.66 16.93 -4.50
C LYS A 231 16.89 16.22 -5.07
N ARG A 232 18.09 16.64 -4.66
CA ARG A 232 19.36 16.07 -5.12
C ARG A 232 19.67 14.76 -4.41
N VAL A 233 19.29 14.64 -3.13
CA VAL A 233 19.33 13.37 -2.39
C VAL A 233 18.36 12.38 -3.02
N LEU A 234 17.10 12.76 -3.23
CA LEU A 234 16.09 11.92 -3.89
C LEU A 234 16.48 11.52 -5.32
N GLY A 235 17.07 12.45 -6.08
CA GLY A 235 17.59 12.16 -7.42
C GLY A 235 18.75 11.15 -7.41
N ASN A 236 19.65 11.24 -6.43
CA ASN A 236 20.75 10.29 -6.28
C ASN A 236 20.24 8.91 -5.82
N ILE A 237 19.28 8.87 -4.88
CA ILE A 237 18.59 7.63 -4.48
C ILE A 237 17.96 6.95 -5.69
N LYS A 238 17.24 7.71 -6.53
CA LYS A 238 16.59 7.17 -7.73
C LYS A 238 17.56 6.55 -8.74
N GLN A 239 18.78 7.07 -8.83
CA GLN A 239 19.76 6.65 -9.82
C GLN A 239 20.73 5.58 -9.31
N HIS A 240 21.07 5.57 -8.02
CA HIS A 240 22.24 4.84 -7.50
C HIS A 240 21.94 3.99 -6.26
N CYS A 241 20.85 4.23 -5.54
CA CYS A 241 20.50 3.36 -4.43
C CYS A 241 19.92 2.03 -4.96
N PRO A 242 20.30 0.89 -4.35
CA PRO A 242 19.71 -0.38 -4.68
C PRO A 242 18.21 -0.30 -4.40
N ARG A 243 17.43 -0.46 -5.46
CA ARG A 243 16.06 -0.95 -5.34
C ARG A 243 16.16 -2.41 -4.97
N ILE A 244 15.22 -2.91 -4.19
CA ILE A 244 15.26 -4.32 -3.81
C ILE A 244 15.05 -5.13 -5.09
N SER A 245 16.16 -5.60 -5.67
CA SER A 245 16.23 -6.55 -6.76
C SER A 245 16.35 -7.93 -6.12
N GLU A 246 15.49 -8.88 -6.50
CA GLU A 246 15.77 -10.29 -6.30
C GLU A 246 16.95 -10.72 -7.18
N ASP A 247 18.18 -10.43 -6.74
CA ASP A 247 19.33 -11.28 -7.03
C ASP A 247 20.54 -10.89 -6.15
N SER A 248 20.78 -11.68 -5.10
CA SER A 248 22.14 -11.92 -4.61
C SER A 248 22.22 -13.30 -3.97
N GLY A 249 22.00 -14.33 -4.80
CA GLY A 249 22.51 -15.67 -4.55
C GLY A 249 23.88 -15.82 -5.21
N VAL A 250 24.95 -15.70 -4.41
CA VAL A 250 26.32 -16.00 -4.84
C VAL A 250 26.44 -17.48 -5.21
N GLY A 251 26.85 -17.76 -6.46
CA GLY A 251 27.41 -19.04 -6.89
C GLY A 251 28.90 -18.89 -7.24
N ASP A 252 29.73 -19.72 -6.59
CA ASP A 252 31.17 -19.96 -6.75
C ASP A 252 31.70 -19.98 -8.21
N GLY A 253 32.98 -19.73 -8.52
CA GLY A 253 34.17 -19.58 -7.68
C GLY A 253 35.46 -19.66 -8.53
N LYS A 254 36.63 -19.44 -7.90
CA LYS A 254 37.95 -20.00 -8.32
C LYS A 254 39.00 -19.86 -7.20
N GLY A 255 39.17 -20.94 -6.44
CA GLY A 255 40.44 -21.52 -5.95
C GLY A 255 41.36 -20.74 -5.00
N LYS A 256 41.49 -21.20 -3.73
CA LYS A 256 42.66 -21.94 -3.20
C LYS A 256 42.60 -22.09 -1.66
N LYS A 257 42.68 -23.36 -1.22
CA LYS A 257 43.26 -23.94 0.00
C LYS A 257 43.42 -23.06 1.27
N GLY A 258 42.80 -23.50 2.37
CA GLY A 258 43.26 -23.20 3.73
C GLY A 258 42.38 -23.87 4.81
N LYS A 259 43.00 -24.66 5.69
CA LYS A 259 42.39 -25.52 6.72
C LYS A 259 41.88 -24.75 7.95
N HIS A 260 40.97 -25.42 8.69
CA HIS A 260 40.72 -25.47 10.16
C HIS A 260 39.26 -25.13 10.51
N ALA A 261 38.40 -26.09 10.92
CA ALA A 261 38.35 -26.96 12.10
C ALA A 261 37.23 -26.51 13.08
N LYS A 262 36.17 -27.32 13.13
CA LYS A 262 35.26 -27.68 14.25
C LYS A 262 34.71 -26.57 15.19
N GLY A 263 33.38 -26.52 15.24
CA GLY A 263 32.62 -26.11 16.42
C GLY A 263 31.12 -26.40 16.27
N LYS A 264 30.64 -27.49 16.88
CA LYS A 264 29.23 -27.93 16.90
C LYS A 264 28.39 -27.03 17.82
N GLY A 265 27.18 -26.68 17.39
CA GLY A 265 26.09 -26.18 18.23
C GLY A 265 24.77 -26.21 17.47
N LYS A 266 23.81 -27.00 17.94
CA LYS A 266 22.55 -27.39 17.27
C LYS A 266 21.36 -26.70 17.94
N ARG A 267 20.51 -26.00 17.19
CA ARG A 267 19.08 -25.68 17.47
C ARG A 267 18.45 -25.46 16.08
N LYS A 268 17.69 -26.37 15.46
CA LYS A 268 16.33 -26.88 15.76
C LYS A 268 15.34 -25.76 16.14
N SER A 269 14.87 -25.01 15.14
CA SER A 269 13.58 -24.28 15.15
C SER A 269 13.18 -23.68 13.78
N ASP A 270 13.41 -24.37 12.66
CA ASP A 270 13.00 -23.87 11.32
C ASP A 270 11.81 -24.64 10.69
N GLU A 271 11.27 -25.67 11.34
CA GLU A 271 10.24 -26.55 10.75
C GLU A 271 8.78 -26.16 11.09
N GLN A 272 8.49 -24.93 11.55
CA GLN A 272 7.12 -24.53 11.91
C GLN A 272 6.61 -23.23 11.27
N MET A 273 7.33 -22.66 10.30
CA MET A 273 6.88 -21.45 9.58
C MET A 273 6.40 -21.70 8.13
N GLU A 274 6.21 -22.95 7.69
CA GLU A 274 5.77 -23.23 6.32
C GLU A 274 4.24 -23.23 6.10
N ASP A 275 3.41 -23.32 7.15
CA ASP A 275 1.98 -23.64 7.01
C ASP A 275 0.99 -22.45 7.07
N LEU A 276 1.44 -21.19 7.06
CA LEU A 276 0.54 -20.04 7.25
C LEU A 276 0.42 -19.09 6.04
N CYS A 277 0.73 -19.52 4.82
CA CYS A 277 0.62 -18.69 3.60
C CYS A 277 -0.43 -19.23 2.60
N HIS A 278 -1.06 -18.34 1.81
CA HIS A 278 -1.84 -18.70 0.63
C HIS A 278 -0.92 -19.28 -0.44
N GLU A 279 -1.40 -20.17 -1.29
CA GLU A 279 -0.56 -20.74 -2.35
C GLU A 279 -1.03 -20.30 -3.73
N LEU A 280 -0.08 -20.01 -4.61
CA LEU A 280 -0.32 -19.67 -6.00
C LEU A 280 0.47 -20.63 -6.88
N HIS A 281 -0.24 -21.54 -7.56
CA HIS A 281 0.35 -22.58 -8.39
C HIS A 281 0.33 -22.12 -9.85
N VAL A 282 1.50 -21.91 -10.43
CA VAL A 282 1.63 -21.52 -11.83
C VAL A 282 1.81 -22.77 -12.69
N LEU A 283 0.95 -22.95 -13.68
CA LEU A 283 1.03 -24.00 -14.68
C LEU A 283 1.67 -23.49 -15.97
N HIS A 284 2.51 -24.33 -16.58
CA HIS A 284 3.12 -24.01 -17.87
C HIS A 284 2.08 -24.07 -18.99
N PHE A 285 2.17 -23.18 -19.97
CA PHE A 285 1.26 -23.16 -21.12
C PHE A 285 1.20 -24.55 -21.80
N CYS A 286 0.03 -24.93 -22.29
CA CYS A 286 -0.19 -26.17 -23.01
C CYS A 286 -0.99 -25.92 -24.29
N GLU A 287 -1.06 -26.90 -25.18
CA GLU A 287 -1.73 -26.74 -26.48
C GLU A 287 -3.23 -26.48 -26.39
N SER A 288 -3.87 -26.87 -25.28
CA SER A 288 -5.31 -26.64 -25.05
C SER A 288 -5.63 -25.21 -24.60
N VAL A 289 -4.63 -24.38 -24.29
CA VAL A 289 -4.83 -22.98 -23.88
C VAL A 289 -4.83 -22.08 -25.11
N PRO A 290 -5.79 -21.14 -25.25
CA PRO A 290 -5.80 -20.19 -26.36
C PRO A 290 -4.55 -19.32 -26.35
N LYS A 291 -3.80 -19.34 -27.45
CA LYS A 291 -2.70 -18.41 -27.72
C LYS A 291 -3.25 -17.06 -28.17
N VAL A 292 -2.53 -15.98 -27.87
CA VAL A 292 -2.89 -14.63 -28.30
C VAL A 292 -1.85 -14.14 -29.31
N GLN A 293 -2.30 -13.82 -30.52
CA GLN A 293 -1.47 -13.20 -31.56
C GLN A 293 -1.73 -11.70 -31.58
N VAL A 294 -0.67 -10.90 -31.55
CA VAL A 294 -0.72 -9.44 -31.56
C VAL A 294 -0.32 -8.94 -32.93
N SER A 295 -1.20 -8.18 -33.55
CA SER A 295 -0.97 -7.65 -34.89
C SER A 295 -0.30 -6.28 -34.87
N SER A 296 0.40 -5.93 -35.94
CA SER A 296 1.15 -4.66 -35.99
C SER A 296 0.28 -3.39 -35.85
N GLU A 297 -1.01 -3.49 -36.19
CA GLU A 297 -1.98 -2.39 -36.20
C GLU A 297 -2.27 -1.85 -34.79
N VAL A 298 -2.06 -2.63 -33.72
CA VAL A 298 -2.29 -2.12 -32.35
C VAL A 298 -1.19 -1.19 -31.86
N LYS A 299 -0.06 -1.09 -32.58
CA LYS A 299 1.16 -0.42 -32.13
C LYS A 299 0.93 1.05 -31.77
N ASP A 300 0.15 1.75 -32.59
CA ASP A 300 -0.05 3.19 -32.48
C ASP A 300 -1.27 3.59 -31.64
N VAL A 301 -2.04 2.60 -31.16
CA VAL A 301 -3.26 2.83 -30.39
C VAL A 301 -3.15 2.27 -28.97
N ARG A 302 -2.83 0.98 -28.82
CA ARG A 302 -2.74 0.30 -27.53
C ARG A 302 -1.84 -0.95 -27.62
N PRO A 303 -0.52 -0.79 -27.66
CA PRO A 303 0.43 -1.83 -28.09
C PRO A 303 0.58 -3.02 -27.14
N TYR A 304 0.30 -2.86 -25.84
CA TYR A 304 0.68 -3.87 -24.84
C TYR A 304 -0.52 -4.69 -24.38
N ILE A 305 -0.36 -6.02 -24.35
CA ILE A 305 -1.32 -6.96 -23.80
C ILE A 305 -0.60 -8.05 -22.99
N VAL A 306 -1.19 -8.42 -21.86
CA VAL A 306 -0.76 -9.51 -20.99
C VAL A 306 -1.99 -10.35 -20.66
N CYS A 307 -1.86 -11.67 -20.66
CA CYS A 307 -2.97 -12.58 -20.39
C CYS A 307 -2.56 -13.70 -19.42
N CYS A 308 -3.52 -14.19 -18.64
CA CYS A 308 -3.43 -15.46 -17.91
C CYS A 308 -4.80 -16.10 -17.78
N ILE A 309 -4.84 -17.35 -17.34
CA ILE A 309 -6.09 -18.02 -16.97
C ILE A 309 -6.08 -18.30 -15.48
N LEU A 310 -7.11 -17.82 -14.78
CA LEU A 310 -7.40 -18.23 -13.41
C LEU A 310 -8.24 -19.51 -13.48
N GLN A 311 -7.71 -20.61 -12.93
CA GLN A 311 -8.38 -21.90 -12.97
C GLN A 311 -9.18 -22.16 -11.70
N ARG A 312 -10.29 -22.89 -11.86
CA ARG A 312 -11.15 -23.34 -10.76
C ARG A 312 -11.61 -22.20 -9.85
N VAL A 313 -12.02 -21.06 -10.39
CA VAL A 313 -12.61 -19.99 -9.58
C VAL A 313 -14.02 -20.37 -9.10
N ASP A 314 -14.40 -19.92 -7.91
CA ASP A 314 -15.75 -20.02 -7.36
C ASP A 314 -16.42 -18.64 -7.36
N LEU A 315 -17.22 -18.41 -8.40
CA LEU A 315 -17.97 -17.17 -8.60
C LEU A 315 -19.44 -17.28 -8.13
N LYS A 316 -19.81 -18.30 -7.36
CA LYS A 316 -21.18 -18.44 -6.85
C LYS A 316 -21.54 -17.33 -5.85
N ASP A 317 -22.84 -17.14 -5.65
CA ASP A 317 -23.39 -16.19 -4.67
C ASP A 317 -22.83 -14.75 -4.83
N GLU A 318 -22.36 -14.15 -3.73
CA GLU A 318 -21.81 -12.80 -3.68
C GLU A 318 -20.38 -12.71 -4.25
N ASN A 319 -19.71 -13.82 -4.55
CA ASN A 319 -18.31 -13.82 -5.02
C ASN A 319 -18.17 -13.21 -6.40
N LEU A 320 -19.09 -13.47 -7.34
CA LEU A 320 -19.12 -12.80 -8.65
C LEU A 320 -19.19 -11.29 -8.48
N LYS A 321 -20.07 -10.80 -7.59
CA LYS A 321 -20.24 -9.37 -7.35
C LYS A 321 -19.00 -8.75 -6.71
N LYS A 322 -18.37 -9.44 -5.74
CA LYS A 322 -17.10 -9.01 -5.14
C LYS A 322 -15.99 -8.93 -6.19
N PHE A 323 -15.88 -9.93 -7.05
CA PHE A 323 -14.86 -10.00 -8.11
C PHE A 323 -15.03 -8.84 -9.10
N ILE A 324 -16.25 -8.60 -9.61
CA ILE A 324 -16.55 -7.45 -10.48
C ILE A 324 -16.31 -6.10 -9.78
N THR A 325 -16.66 -6.00 -8.48
CA THR A 325 -16.44 -4.78 -7.69
C THR A 325 -14.95 -4.49 -7.50
N ALA A 326 -14.14 -5.52 -7.26
CA ALA A 326 -12.69 -5.36 -7.14
C ALA A 326 -12.05 -4.95 -8.46
N GLN A 327 -12.46 -5.55 -9.58
CA GLN A 327 -12.03 -5.08 -10.91
C GLN A 327 -12.37 -3.59 -11.10
N THR A 328 -13.57 -3.15 -10.71
CA THR A 328 -13.97 -1.74 -10.79
C THR A 328 -13.06 -0.84 -9.95
N LYS A 329 -12.71 -1.25 -8.73
CA LYS A 329 -11.76 -0.51 -7.87
C LYS A 329 -10.36 -0.45 -8.49
N LEU A 330 -9.87 -1.53 -9.07
CA LEU A 330 -8.57 -1.56 -9.76
C LEU A 330 -8.59 -0.65 -10.99
N HIS A 331 -9.69 -0.65 -11.74
CA HIS A 331 -9.89 0.28 -12.85
C HIS A 331 -9.80 1.75 -12.40
N ASP A 332 -10.41 2.11 -11.26
CA ASP A 332 -10.38 3.48 -10.74
C ASP A 332 -9.03 3.88 -10.12
N GLY A 333 -8.32 2.93 -9.52
CA GLY A 333 -7.02 3.12 -8.87
C GLY A 333 -5.84 2.91 -9.81
N ILE A 334 -5.27 1.70 -9.80
CA ILE A 334 -4.02 1.36 -10.49
C ILE A 334 -4.06 1.56 -12.00
N CYS A 335 -5.24 1.42 -12.63
CA CYS A 335 -5.44 1.62 -14.07
C CYS A 335 -5.72 3.09 -14.45
N GLU A 336 -5.65 4.02 -13.49
CA GLU A 336 -5.90 5.45 -13.67
C GLU A 336 -7.22 5.74 -14.40
N LYS A 337 -8.27 5.05 -13.97
CA LYS A 337 -9.60 5.12 -14.60
C LYS A 337 -9.55 4.73 -16.08
N ARG A 338 -8.99 3.54 -16.34
CA ARG A 338 -8.81 2.92 -17.67
C ARG A 338 -7.83 3.59 -18.63
N MET A 339 -7.31 4.78 -18.28
CA MET A 339 -6.36 5.52 -19.10
C MET A 339 -5.06 4.73 -19.31
N SER A 340 -4.46 4.25 -18.22
CA SER A 340 -3.15 3.59 -18.27
C SER A 340 -3.25 2.11 -18.64
N ALA A 341 -4.28 1.40 -18.15
CA ALA A 341 -4.49 -0.02 -18.40
C ALA A 341 -5.99 -0.38 -18.37
N THR A 342 -6.38 -1.49 -18.99
CA THR A 342 -7.76 -1.99 -18.97
C THR A 342 -7.75 -3.48 -18.70
N ILE A 343 -8.46 -3.88 -17.66
CA ILE A 343 -8.73 -5.26 -17.29
C ILE A 343 -10.00 -5.72 -18.02
N ALA A 344 -9.97 -6.93 -18.55
CA ALA A 344 -11.14 -7.61 -19.07
C ALA A 344 -11.08 -9.10 -18.67
N THR A 345 -12.23 -9.62 -18.25
CA THR A 345 -12.36 -11.02 -17.81
C THR A 345 -13.43 -11.72 -18.63
N HIS A 346 -13.12 -12.95 -19.03
CA HIS A 346 -13.92 -13.75 -19.95
C HIS A 346 -14.09 -15.18 -19.43
N ASP A 347 -15.24 -15.78 -19.70
CA ASP A 347 -15.46 -17.20 -19.46
C ASP A 347 -14.67 -18.01 -20.48
N LEU A 348 -13.68 -18.77 -20.02
CA LEU A 348 -12.79 -19.54 -20.89
C LEU A 348 -13.56 -20.58 -21.71
N SER A 349 -14.63 -21.17 -21.17
CA SER A 349 -15.43 -22.19 -21.86
C SER A 349 -16.13 -21.64 -23.12
N LYS A 350 -16.31 -20.33 -23.19
CA LYS A 350 -16.95 -19.62 -24.31
C LYS A 350 -15.93 -19.06 -25.31
N ILE A 351 -14.64 -19.15 -25.00
CA ILE A 351 -13.55 -18.69 -25.87
C ILE A 351 -13.15 -19.81 -26.83
N LYS A 352 -12.99 -19.45 -28.12
CA LYS A 352 -12.42 -20.32 -29.15
C LYS A 352 -11.09 -19.75 -29.63
N GLY A 353 -9.98 -20.44 -29.32
CA GLY A 353 -8.65 -20.04 -29.75
C GLY A 353 -8.34 -20.45 -31.20
N PRO A 354 -7.29 -19.87 -31.83
CA PRO A 354 -6.43 -18.80 -31.31
C PRO A 354 -7.14 -17.45 -31.25
N LEU A 355 -6.66 -16.58 -30.36
CA LEU A 355 -7.13 -15.20 -30.23
C LEU A 355 -6.22 -14.26 -31.01
N LYS A 356 -6.78 -13.22 -31.62
CA LYS A 356 -6.01 -12.17 -32.28
C LYS A 356 -6.36 -10.81 -31.67
N TYR A 357 -5.35 -10.14 -31.10
CA TYR A 357 -5.40 -8.76 -30.65
C TYR A 357 -4.96 -7.85 -31.80
N THR A 358 -5.87 -7.04 -32.31
CA THR A 358 -5.70 -6.25 -33.53
C THR A 358 -6.37 -4.88 -33.41
N ALA A 359 -6.16 -3.97 -34.36
CA ALA A 359 -6.90 -2.72 -34.44
C ALA A 359 -7.59 -2.62 -35.81
N ARG A 360 -8.87 -2.22 -35.81
CA ARG A 360 -9.69 -2.12 -37.02
C ARG A 360 -10.46 -0.81 -37.05
N ASN A 361 -11.02 -0.47 -38.21
CA ASN A 361 -11.92 0.67 -38.31
C ASN A 361 -13.15 0.45 -37.39
N PRO A 362 -13.56 1.44 -36.56
CA PRO A 362 -14.72 1.32 -35.67
C PRO A 362 -16.03 0.91 -36.36
N ASP A 363 -16.20 1.26 -37.63
CA ASP A 363 -17.37 0.88 -38.44
C ASP A 363 -17.40 -0.63 -38.78
N GLU A 364 -16.24 -1.29 -38.80
CA GLU A 364 -16.06 -2.71 -39.16
C GLU A 364 -16.10 -3.64 -37.94
N ILE A 365 -15.89 -3.11 -36.74
CA ILE A 365 -15.87 -3.89 -35.50
C ILE A 365 -17.32 -4.12 -35.04
N ARG A 366 -17.83 -5.34 -35.23
CA ARG A 366 -19.14 -5.77 -34.70
C ARG A 366 -18.96 -6.46 -33.35
N ILE A 367 -19.68 -5.98 -32.34
CA ILE A 367 -19.63 -6.54 -30.98
C ILE A 367 -21.05 -6.65 -30.39
N HIS A 368 -21.28 -7.69 -29.60
CA HIS A 368 -22.43 -7.81 -28.70
C HIS A 368 -22.04 -7.23 -27.32
N PRO A 369 -22.31 -5.94 -27.02
CA PRO A 369 -21.76 -5.31 -25.83
C PRO A 369 -22.41 -5.86 -24.57
N LEU A 370 -21.64 -5.99 -23.49
CA LEU A 370 -22.20 -6.37 -22.18
C LEU A 370 -23.43 -5.54 -21.80
N VAL A 371 -24.48 -6.21 -21.31
CA VAL A 371 -25.75 -5.58 -20.87
C VAL A 371 -26.58 -4.97 -22.02
N ARG A 372 -26.10 -5.00 -23.27
CA ARG A 372 -26.83 -4.52 -24.46
C ARG A 372 -27.21 -5.71 -25.34
N GLY A 373 -28.51 -5.99 -25.44
CA GLY A 373 -29.01 -7.20 -26.11
C GLY A 373 -28.92 -7.24 -27.65
N LYS A 374 -28.24 -6.29 -28.29
CA LYS A 374 -28.10 -6.23 -29.76
C LYS A 374 -26.64 -6.08 -30.18
N GLU A 375 -26.28 -6.76 -31.24
CA GLU A 375 -25.01 -6.54 -31.93
C GLU A 375 -25.01 -5.16 -32.58
N VAL A 376 -23.92 -4.42 -32.40
CA VAL A 376 -23.72 -3.08 -32.94
C VAL A 376 -22.28 -2.93 -33.40
N SER A 377 -22.03 -1.96 -34.29
CA SER A 377 -20.65 -1.55 -34.55
C SER A 377 -20.05 -0.82 -33.35
N ALA A 378 -18.72 -0.82 -33.23
CA ALA A 378 -18.03 -0.11 -32.16
C ALA A 378 -18.33 1.40 -32.18
N LYS A 379 -18.48 1.97 -33.38
CA LYS A 379 -18.85 3.38 -33.56
C LYS A 379 -20.27 3.68 -33.08
N GLU A 380 -21.26 2.90 -33.53
CA GLU A 380 -22.66 3.05 -33.08
C GLU A 380 -22.77 2.90 -31.55
N LEU A 381 -22.00 1.97 -30.96
CA LEU A 381 -21.92 1.79 -29.52
C LEU A 381 -21.40 3.05 -28.82
N HIS A 382 -20.31 3.63 -29.31
CA HIS A 382 -19.69 4.82 -28.71
C HIS A 382 -20.57 6.05 -28.85
N GLU A 383 -21.16 6.29 -30.02
CA GLU A 383 -22.12 7.38 -30.26
C GLU A 383 -23.32 7.25 -29.33
N GLY A 384 -23.90 6.05 -29.21
CA GLY A 384 -25.00 5.77 -28.29
C GLY A 384 -24.64 6.02 -26.83
N LEU A 385 -23.44 5.61 -26.41
CA LEU A 385 -22.92 5.86 -25.06
C LEU A 385 -22.66 7.34 -24.78
N GLN A 386 -22.23 8.12 -25.78
CA GLN A 386 -22.06 9.57 -25.65
C GLN A 386 -23.41 10.27 -25.46
N VAL A 387 -24.42 9.91 -26.24
CA VAL A 387 -25.78 10.46 -26.10
C VAL A 387 -26.37 10.17 -24.72
N GLU A 388 -26.20 8.94 -24.22
CA GLU A 388 -26.63 8.57 -22.87
C GLU A 388 -25.90 9.36 -21.78
N ALA A 389 -24.58 9.57 -21.94
CA ALA A 389 -23.77 10.37 -21.04
C ALA A 389 -24.26 11.83 -20.94
N GLU A 390 -24.55 12.43 -22.09
CA GLU A 390 -25.07 13.80 -22.17
C GLU A 390 -26.48 13.92 -21.57
N ALA A 391 -27.35 12.93 -21.81
CA ALA A 391 -28.67 12.88 -21.20
C ALA A 391 -28.58 12.79 -19.66
N GLN A 392 -27.63 12.01 -19.13
CA GLN A 392 -27.38 11.93 -17.68
C GLN A 392 -26.85 13.26 -17.10
N ARG A 393 -25.97 13.98 -17.81
CA ARG A 393 -25.48 15.31 -17.39
C ARG A 393 -26.58 16.35 -17.29
N LYS A 394 -27.62 16.25 -18.13
CA LYS A 394 -28.75 17.20 -18.15
C LYS A 394 -29.76 16.99 -17.01
N GLN A 395 -29.63 15.93 -16.19
CA GLN A 395 -30.52 15.68 -15.05
C GLN A 395 -30.09 16.45 -13.78
N PRO A 396 -30.98 17.24 -13.14
CA PRO A 396 -30.62 18.23 -12.12
C PRO A 396 -30.20 17.67 -10.73
N LYS A 397 -30.02 16.35 -10.57
CA LYS A 397 -29.73 15.71 -9.26
C LYS A 397 -28.61 14.67 -9.27
N ARG A 398 -27.80 14.55 -10.33
CA ARG A 398 -26.64 13.64 -10.35
C ARG A 398 -25.39 14.35 -10.86
N ASN A 399 -24.55 14.83 -9.94
CA ASN A 399 -23.21 15.36 -10.27
C ASN A 399 -22.19 14.26 -10.63
N ASN A 400 -22.57 12.98 -10.53
CA ASN A 400 -21.69 11.85 -10.85
C ASN A 400 -22.19 11.13 -12.11
N MET A 401 -21.42 11.25 -13.19
CA MET A 401 -21.56 10.45 -14.41
C MET A 401 -21.38 8.96 -14.08
N SER A 402 -22.26 8.08 -14.59
CA SER A 402 -22.10 6.63 -14.43
C SER A 402 -20.88 6.09 -15.19
N GLY A 403 -20.30 5.01 -14.67
CA GLY A 403 -18.88 4.67 -14.81
C GLY A 403 -18.32 4.52 -16.23
N ILE A 404 -19.08 4.03 -17.21
CA ILE A 404 -18.54 3.77 -18.56
C ILE A 404 -18.42 5.04 -19.40
N HIS A 405 -19.32 6.00 -19.20
CA HIS A 405 -19.38 7.26 -19.95
C HIS A 405 -18.17 8.17 -19.68
N ARG A 406 -17.45 7.91 -18.59
CA ARG A 406 -16.26 8.67 -18.21
C ARG A 406 -15.07 8.39 -19.13
N PHE A 407 -15.07 7.26 -19.85
CA PHE A 407 -13.90 6.73 -20.57
C PHE A 407 -14.07 6.69 -22.09
N LEU A 408 -15.19 7.21 -22.62
CA LEU A 408 -15.44 7.23 -24.05
C LEU A 408 -14.41 8.05 -24.82
N HIS A 409 -13.90 9.13 -24.19
CA HIS A 409 -12.91 10.02 -24.79
C HIS A 409 -11.53 9.39 -25.03
N ILE A 410 -11.27 8.20 -24.48
CA ILE A 410 -9.98 7.52 -24.63
C ILE A 410 -9.75 7.07 -26.07
N VAL A 411 -10.83 6.68 -26.76
CA VAL A 411 -10.76 6.14 -28.12
C VAL A 411 -10.91 7.21 -29.20
N ASP A 412 -11.39 8.41 -28.84
CA ASP A 412 -11.62 9.52 -29.78
C ASP A 412 -10.39 9.91 -30.61
N PRO A 413 -9.14 9.87 -30.09
CA PRO A 413 -7.96 10.21 -30.89
C PRO A 413 -7.56 9.16 -31.93
N TRP A 414 -8.14 7.95 -31.89
CA TRP A 414 -7.66 6.83 -32.69
C TRP A 414 -8.49 6.62 -33.96
N SER A 415 -7.81 6.51 -35.10
CA SER A 415 -8.43 6.17 -36.40
C SER A 415 -8.85 4.70 -36.49
N GLN A 416 -8.19 3.82 -35.74
CA GLN A 416 -8.50 2.40 -35.60
C GLN A 416 -8.62 2.06 -34.12
N TRP A 417 -9.56 1.19 -33.76
CA TRP A 417 -9.79 0.83 -32.36
C TRP A 417 -9.29 -0.59 -32.09
N PRO A 418 -8.63 -0.81 -30.94
CA PRO A 418 -8.13 -2.13 -30.58
C PRO A 418 -9.29 -3.06 -30.23
N CYS A 419 -9.24 -4.29 -30.72
CA CYS A 419 -10.21 -5.33 -30.44
C CYS A 419 -9.54 -6.69 -30.35
N ILE A 420 -10.17 -7.62 -29.65
CA ILE A 420 -9.74 -9.01 -29.58
C ILE A 420 -10.80 -9.86 -30.24
N VAL A 421 -10.38 -10.64 -31.22
CA VAL A 421 -11.22 -11.57 -31.97
C VAL A 421 -10.83 -13.01 -31.69
N ASN A 422 -11.82 -13.89 -31.74
CA ASN A 422 -11.60 -15.34 -31.64
C ASN A 422 -11.34 -15.96 -33.03
N ALA A 423 -11.17 -17.29 -33.07
CA ALA A 423 -10.94 -18.02 -34.33
C ALA A 423 -12.06 -17.88 -35.37
N ASP A 424 -13.29 -17.63 -34.93
CA ASP A 424 -14.45 -17.39 -35.80
C ASP A 424 -14.54 -15.91 -36.24
N ASN A 425 -13.51 -15.10 -35.95
CA ASN A 425 -13.45 -13.65 -36.19
C ASN A 425 -14.53 -12.84 -35.45
N ILE A 426 -15.10 -13.40 -34.38
CA ILE A 426 -16.07 -12.73 -33.51
C ILE A 426 -15.31 -11.89 -32.47
N VAL A 427 -15.71 -10.64 -32.29
CA VAL A 427 -15.11 -9.73 -31.31
C VAL A 427 -15.57 -10.11 -29.89
N ILE A 428 -14.61 -10.44 -29.04
CA ILE A 428 -14.84 -10.81 -27.64
C ILE A 428 -14.53 -9.67 -26.66
N SER A 429 -13.69 -8.71 -27.07
CA SER A 429 -13.29 -7.56 -26.26
C SER A 429 -13.03 -6.33 -27.13
N LEU A 430 -13.42 -5.16 -26.63
CA LEU A 430 -13.19 -3.84 -27.22
C LEU A 430 -12.56 -2.91 -26.17
N PRO A 431 -11.26 -3.06 -25.85
CA PRO A 431 -10.57 -2.20 -24.89
C PRO A 431 -10.49 -0.74 -25.39
N PRO A 432 -10.54 0.27 -24.50
CA PRO A 432 -10.82 0.22 -23.06
C PRO A 432 -12.33 0.22 -22.72
N LEU A 433 -13.21 0.07 -23.71
CA LEU A 433 -14.65 0.33 -23.59
C LEU A 433 -15.39 -0.80 -22.88
N THR A 434 -15.49 -1.98 -23.51
CA THR A 434 -16.34 -3.07 -23.00
C THR A 434 -15.92 -4.44 -23.52
N ASN A 435 -16.39 -5.48 -22.85
CA ASN A 435 -16.33 -6.86 -23.33
C ASN A 435 -17.62 -7.23 -24.07
N SER A 436 -17.57 -8.38 -24.73
CA SER A 436 -18.70 -9.01 -25.40
C SER A 436 -19.54 -9.85 -24.42
N GLU A 437 -20.86 -9.83 -24.58
CA GLU A 437 -21.79 -10.70 -23.84
C GLU A 437 -21.51 -12.20 -24.14
N ASN A 438 -20.95 -12.49 -25.33
CA ASN A 438 -20.64 -13.86 -25.78
C ASN A 438 -19.64 -14.58 -24.88
N THR A 439 -18.77 -13.84 -24.18
CA THR A 439 -17.75 -14.38 -23.28
C THR A 439 -17.95 -13.93 -21.83
N LYS A 440 -19.15 -13.47 -21.48
CA LYS A 440 -19.47 -13.00 -20.13
C LYS A 440 -19.29 -14.09 -19.08
N ILE A 441 -18.62 -13.72 -17.98
CA ILE A 441 -18.53 -14.54 -16.78
C ILE A 441 -19.86 -14.59 -16.03
N THR A 442 -20.23 -15.76 -15.55
CA THR A 442 -21.44 -16.02 -14.78
C THR A 442 -21.10 -16.80 -13.50
N GLN A 443 -22.10 -17.16 -12.69
CA GLN A 443 -21.86 -17.95 -11.47
C GLN A 443 -21.43 -19.38 -11.79
N GLU A 444 -21.65 -19.84 -13.02
CA GLU A 444 -21.24 -21.15 -13.53
C GLU A 444 -19.82 -21.15 -14.11
N THR A 445 -19.19 -19.98 -14.27
CA THR A 445 -17.84 -19.89 -14.82
C THR A 445 -16.81 -20.47 -13.85
N VAL A 446 -16.05 -21.45 -14.32
CA VAL A 446 -15.02 -22.16 -13.55
C VAL A 446 -13.61 -21.68 -13.90
N ASP A 447 -13.34 -21.37 -15.17
CA ASP A 447 -12.04 -20.89 -15.61
C ASP A 447 -12.21 -19.51 -16.26
N VAL A 448 -11.43 -18.54 -15.79
CA VAL A 448 -11.51 -17.15 -16.25
C VAL A 448 -10.26 -16.80 -17.03
N PHE A 449 -10.45 -16.48 -18.32
CA PHE A 449 -9.42 -15.84 -19.11
C PHE A 449 -9.37 -14.35 -18.76
N VAL A 450 -8.22 -13.90 -18.27
CA VAL A 450 -7.98 -12.52 -17.89
C VAL A 450 -7.03 -11.91 -18.90
N GLU A 451 -7.40 -10.76 -19.44
CA GLU A 451 -6.56 -9.93 -20.28
C GLU A 451 -6.38 -8.55 -19.64
N VAL A 452 -5.17 -8.00 -19.79
CA VAL A 452 -4.86 -6.63 -19.42
C VAL A 452 -4.19 -5.97 -20.60
N THR A 453 -4.81 -4.91 -21.13
CA THR A 453 -4.23 -4.08 -22.20
C THR A 453 -3.75 -2.74 -21.66
N SER A 454 -2.62 -2.24 -22.14
CA SER A 454 -2.08 -0.94 -21.74
C SER A 454 -1.63 -0.11 -22.94
N GLY A 455 -1.92 1.19 -22.87
CA GLY A 455 -1.38 2.19 -23.80
C GLY A 455 -0.06 2.82 -23.33
N VAL A 456 0.42 2.47 -22.11
CA VAL A 456 1.56 3.15 -21.45
C VAL A 456 2.82 2.31 -21.54
N SER A 457 2.80 1.09 -20.99
CA SER A 457 3.95 0.19 -21.02
C SER A 457 3.53 -1.25 -20.76
N LEU A 458 4.38 -2.20 -21.16
CA LEU A 458 4.18 -3.61 -20.84
C LEU A 458 4.22 -3.87 -19.32
N ASN A 459 5.14 -3.19 -18.61
CA ASN A 459 5.24 -3.31 -17.16
C ASN A 459 3.96 -2.85 -16.46
N LYS A 460 3.29 -1.81 -16.99
CA LYS A 460 2.01 -1.36 -16.43
C LYS A 460 0.92 -2.43 -16.59
N ALA A 461 0.88 -3.13 -17.72
CA ALA A 461 -0.05 -4.24 -17.92
C ALA A 461 0.23 -5.41 -16.96
N LYS A 462 1.52 -5.74 -16.71
CA LYS A 462 1.94 -6.77 -15.75
C LYS A 462 1.57 -6.40 -14.30
N GLU A 463 1.90 -5.18 -13.87
CA GLU A 463 1.57 -4.66 -12.53
C GLU A 463 0.06 -4.74 -12.24
N VAL A 464 -0.76 -4.38 -13.23
CA VAL A 464 -2.22 -4.46 -13.12
C VAL A 464 -2.69 -5.92 -13.10
N MET A 465 -2.08 -6.80 -13.88
CA MET A 465 -2.38 -8.23 -13.86
C MET A 465 -2.02 -8.87 -12.50
N ASP A 466 -0.88 -8.53 -11.91
CA ASP A 466 -0.48 -8.97 -10.57
C ASP A 466 -1.53 -8.53 -9.54
N ALA A 467 -2.02 -7.29 -9.62
CA ALA A 467 -3.06 -6.78 -8.74
C ALA A 467 -4.41 -7.50 -8.91
N VAL A 468 -4.78 -7.89 -10.13
CA VAL A 468 -5.99 -8.70 -10.39
C VAL A 468 -5.86 -10.08 -9.75
N VAL A 469 -4.71 -10.73 -9.94
CA VAL A 469 -4.42 -12.04 -9.36
C VAL A 469 -4.45 -12.00 -7.83
N LEU A 470 -3.77 -11.03 -7.23
CA LEU A 470 -3.76 -10.85 -5.78
C LEU A 470 -5.16 -10.55 -5.23
N SER A 471 -5.95 -9.74 -5.94
CA SER A 471 -7.32 -9.48 -5.55
C SER A 471 -8.18 -10.74 -5.63
N ALA A 472 -8.01 -11.59 -6.64
CA ALA A 472 -8.72 -12.87 -6.73
C ALA A 472 -8.37 -13.78 -5.53
N LEU A 473 -7.09 -13.83 -5.16
CA LEU A 473 -6.61 -14.60 -4.02
C LEU A 473 -7.22 -14.10 -2.69
N ASN A 474 -7.17 -12.79 -2.45
CA ASN A 474 -7.63 -12.17 -1.19
C ASN A 474 -9.15 -12.20 -1.02
N LEU A 475 -9.92 -12.18 -2.11
CA LEU A 475 -11.38 -12.27 -2.05
C LEU A 475 -11.87 -13.68 -1.73
N GLY A 476 -11.00 -14.70 -1.81
CA GLY A 476 -11.38 -16.09 -1.59
C GLY A 476 -12.35 -16.63 -2.63
N VAL A 477 -12.32 -16.10 -3.86
CA VAL A 477 -13.17 -16.56 -4.98
C VAL A 477 -12.65 -17.88 -5.59
N ILE A 478 -12.10 -18.76 -4.76
CA ILE A 478 -11.42 -19.99 -5.17
C ILE A 478 -11.77 -21.07 -4.13
N PRO A 479 -12.19 -22.28 -4.56
CA PRO A 479 -12.76 -23.29 -3.69
C PRO A 479 -11.71 -24.10 -2.90
N GLU A 480 -10.47 -24.17 -3.39
CA GLU A 480 -9.43 -25.01 -2.78
C GLU A 480 -8.75 -24.30 -1.61
N LYS A 481 -8.71 -24.98 -0.47
CA LYS A 481 -7.99 -24.58 0.73
C LYS A 481 -6.94 -25.63 1.05
N ASN A 482 -5.75 -25.22 1.48
CA ASN A 482 -4.73 -26.12 2.00
C ASN A 482 -5.12 -26.70 3.37
N GLU A 483 -4.30 -27.60 3.91
CA GLU A 483 -4.52 -28.26 5.22
C GLU A 483 -4.63 -27.26 6.38
N ALA A 484 -4.10 -26.04 6.21
CA ALA A 484 -4.19 -24.92 7.15
C ALA A 484 -5.39 -23.97 6.90
N GLY A 485 -6.28 -24.27 5.96
CA GLY A 485 -7.49 -23.49 5.67
C GLY A 485 -7.28 -22.25 4.78
N LYS A 486 -6.10 -22.08 4.16
CA LYS A 486 -5.77 -20.96 3.26
C LYS A 486 -5.94 -21.31 1.78
N THR A 487 -6.34 -20.31 0.99
CA THR A 487 -6.71 -20.43 -0.42
C THR A 487 -5.54 -20.82 -1.33
N ILE A 488 -5.78 -21.76 -2.26
CA ILE A 488 -4.86 -22.17 -3.32
C ILE A 488 -5.40 -21.67 -4.67
N LEU A 489 -4.71 -20.74 -5.32
CA LEU A 489 -5.05 -20.25 -6.66
C LEU A 489 -4.18 -20.93 -7.72
N THR A 490 -4.79 -21.54 -8.73
CA THR A 490 -4.07 -22.05 -9.89
C THR A 490 -4.12 -21.04 -11.04
N ILE A 491 -2.95 -20.71 -11.60
CA ILE A 491 -2.81 -19.78 -12.72
C ILE A 491 -2.11 -20.47 -13.87
N GLN A 492 -2.75 -20.45 -15.02
CA GLN A 492 -2.23 -21.06 -16.23
C GLN A 492 -1.61 -19.98 -17.12
N GLN A 493 -0.34 -20.18 -17.51
CA GLN A 493 0.39 -19.26 -18.37
C GLN A 493 -0.26 -19.16 -19.75
N VAL A 494 -0.34 -17.94 -20.28
CA VAL A 494 -0.76 -17.67 -21.67
C VAL A 494 0.39 -17.04 -22.44
N ARG A 495 0.59 -17.48 -23.69
CA ARG A 495 1.57 -16.91 -24.60
C ARG A 495 0.95 -15.84 -25.48
N VAL A 496 1.66 -14.73 -25.58
CA VAL A 496 1.40 -13.62 -26.49
C VAL A 496 2.53 -13.60 -27.53
N GLU A 497 2.18 -13.74 -28.79
CA GLU A 497 3.09 -13.82 -29.94
C GLU A 497 2.79 -12.69 -30.93
N ASP A 498 3.74 -12.31 -31.77
CA ASP A 498 3.44 -11.48 -32.95
C ASP A 498 2.94 -12.30 -34.14
N ASP A 499 2.58 -11.61 -35.23
CA ASP A 499 2.16 -12.21 -36.50
C ASP A 499 3.21 -13.19 -37.09
N GLU A 500 4.49 -13.05 -36.72
CA GLU A 500 5.59 -13.93 -37.14
C GLU A 500 5.77 -15.15 -36.20
N GLY A 501 4.99 -15.23 -35.11
CA GLY A 501 5.07 -16.30 -34.11
C GLY A 501 6.19 -16.11 -33.09
N ASN A 502 6.84 -14.94 -33.04
CA ASN A 502 7.84 -14.64 -32.03
C ASN A 502 7.16 -14.32 -30.70
N LEU A 503 7.67 -14.89 -29.61
CA LEU A 503 7.14 -14.63 -28.27
C LEU A 503 7.35 -13.17 -27.87
N LYS A 504 6.26 -12.44 -27.64
CA LYS A 504 6.28 -11.08 -27.06
C LYS A 504 6.25 -11.13 -25.56
N VAL A 505 5.32 -11.91 -25.00
CA VAL A 505 5.14 -12.05 -23.56
C VAL A 505 4.62 -13.43 -23.21
N ILE A 506 5.11 -13.94 -22.10
CA ILE A 506 4.50 -15.02 -21.36
C ILE A 506 4.24 -14.51 -19.95
N TYR A 507 3.03 -14.76 -19.44
CA TYR A 507 2.68 -14.34 -18.09
C TYR A 507 1.85 -15.43 -17.39
N PRO A 508 2.06 -15.65 -16.08
CA PRO A 508 3.13 -15.05 -15.26
C PRO A 508 4.48 -15.72 -15.55
N SER A 509 5.55 -14.92 -15.70
CA SER A 509 6.94 -15.40 -15.78
C SER A 509 7.58 -15.43 -14.39
N ARG A 510 8.88 -15.77 -14.30
CA ARG A 510 9.60 -15.83 -13.01
C ARG A 510 9.82 -14.48 -12.33
N THR A 511 9.65 -13.37 -13.06
CA THR A 511 9.80 -12.01 -12.52
C THR A 511 8.45 -11.32 -12.35
N ASP A 512 7.35 -12.06 -12.49
CA ASP A 512 5.97 -11.57 -12.31
C ASP A 512 5.40 -12.17 -11.01
N LEU A 513 4.29 -11.63 -10.50
CA LEU A 513 3.67 -12.03 -9.22
C LEU A 513 4.56 -11.81 -7.99
N MET A 514 5.43 -10.79 -7.99
CA MET A 514 6.36 -10.52 -6.88
C MET A 514 5.64 -9.80 -5.74
N TYR A 515 5.07 -10.55 -4.80
CA TYR A 515 4.35 -9.99 -3.65
C TYR A 515 5.29 -9.79 -2.45
N GLU A 516 5.35 -8.57 -1.92
CA GLU A 516 6.29 -8.17 -0.85
C GLU A 516 5.92 -8.70 0.56
N ASN A 517 4.87 -9.53 0.71
CA ASN A 517 4.42 -10.11 1.99
C ASN A 517 4.64 -11.63 2.01
N GLU A 518 5.18 -12.17 3.12
CA GLU A 518 5.37 -13.62 3.41
C GLU A 518 4.06 -14.45 3.46
N ALA A 519 2.94 -13.92 2.98
CA ALA A 519 1.62 -14.52 3.05
C ALA A 519 1.17 -15.25 1.78
N VAL A 520 1.96 -15.24 0.69
CA VAL A 520 1.66 -15.97 -0.56
C VAL A 520 2.89 -16.74 -1.06
N LYS A 521 2.81 -18.07 -1.08
CA LYS A 521 3.82 -18.96 -1.63
C LYS A 521 3.54 -19.25 -3.10
N ILE A 522 4.47 -18.88 -3.97
CA ILE A 522 4.33 -19.08 -5.42
C ILE A 522 5.08 -20.34 -5.84
N ILE A 523 4.36 -21.26 -6.44
CA ILE A 523 4.90 -22.52 -6.97
C ILE A 523 4.96 -22.40 -8.49
N MET A 524 6.15 -22.11 -9.02
CA MET A 524 6.40 -22.05 -10.45
C MET A 524 6.52 -23.45 -11.06
N PRO A 525 6.13 -23.64 -12.34
CA PRO A 525 6.26 -24.94 -12.98
C PRO A 525 7.74 -25.30 -13.14
N LYS A 526 8.07 -26.58 -12.91
CA LYS A 526 9.43 -27.10 -13.15
C LYS A 526 9.70 -27.10 -14.67
N LYS A 527 10.91 -26.68 -15.04
CA LYS A 527 11.36 -26.59 -16.44
C LYS A 527 11.30 -27.94 -17.15
#